data_AF-F8Q423-F1
#
_entry.id   AF-F8Q423-F1
#
_cell.length_a   1.000
_cell.length_b   1.000
_cell.length_c   1.000
_cell.angle_alpha   90.00
_cell.angle_beta   90.00
_cell.angle_gamma   90.00
#
_symmetry.space_group_name_H-M   'P 1'
#
loop_
_entity.id
_entity.type
_entity.pdbx_description
1 polymer ?
#
loop_
_entity_poly.entity_id
_entity_poly.type
_entity_poly.pdbx_seq_one_letter_code
_entity_poly.pdbx_strand_id
1 'polypeptide(L)'
;VTCNPKTNTSPTKSFKVDVNNAQSQAKSAGFVAGKSGDPHGYNSGDGIKWGSNNCDNGKNPLFEYPVFWVGAKQKEWQKDTKTSGQEKTPIRVVYANVNGGIYYCGVMTHSEVDKNYQGKAFFEKCS
;
A
#
# COMPACT_ATOMS: atom_id res chain seq x y z
N VAL A 1 -9.71 5.59 -5.24
CA VAL A 1 -10.23 5.13 -3.93
C VAL A 1 -9.83 6.13 -2.87
N THR A 2 -10.43 6.05 -1.69
CA THR A 2 -10.17 6.95 -0.57
C THR A 2 -9.89 6.12 0.68
N CYS A 3 -8.78 6.39 1.34
CA CYS A 3 -8.42 5.76 2.60
C CYS A 3 -8.81 6.67 3.77
N ASN A 4 -9.53 6.11 4.74
CA ASN A 4 -9.99 6.81 5.92
C ASN A 4 -9.53 6.05 7.17
N PRO A 5 -8.34 6.34 7.70
CA PRO A 5 -7.87 5.74 8.94
C PRO A 5 -8.87 5.97 10.07
N LYS A 6 -9.13 4.96 10.91
CA LYS A 6 -9.96 5.10 12.12
C LYS A 6 -9.54 6.29 12.99
N THR A 7 -8.23 6.43 13.21
CA THR A 7 -7.65 7.55 13.95
C THR A 7 -6.66 8.27 13.06
N ASN A 8 -6.89 9.56 12.81
CA ASN A 8 -6.03 10.37 11.95
C ASN A 8 -5.74 11.73 12.59
N THR A 9 -4.50 11.90 13.07
CA THR A 9 -4.01 13.18 13.62
C THR A 9 -3.17 13.97 12.61
N SER A 10 -3.06 13.49 11.37
CA SER A 10 -2.37 14.21 10.30
C SER A 10 -3.14 15.43 9.80
N PRO A 11 -2.44 16.36 9.13
CA PRO A 11 -3.09 17.48 8.43
C PRO A 11 -4.02 17.01 7.30
N THR A 12 -3.72 15.88 6.66
CA THR A 12 -4.53 15.31 5.57
C THR A 12 -5.67 14.49 6.16
N LYS A 13 -6.90 15.01 6.16
CA LYS A 13 -8.05 14.35 6.80
C LYS A 13 -8.52 13.08 6.10
N SER A 14 -8.35 13.02 4.79
CA SER A 14 -8.70 11.85 3.98
C SER A 14 -7.70 11.68 2.85
N PHE A 15 -7.32 10.43 2.57
CA PHE A 15 -6.26 10.13 1.62
C PHE A 15 -6.86 9.62 0.32
N LYS A 16 -7.04 10.51 -0.66
CA LYS A 16 -7.47 10.11 -2.00
C LYS A 16 -6.31 9.43 -2.73
N VAL A 17 -6.51 8.23 -3.25
CA VAL A 17 -5.49 7.46 -3.97
C VAL A 17 -5.93 7.26 -5.41
N ASP A 18 -5.04 7.62 -6.33
CA ASP A 18 -5.17 7.31 -7.75
C ASP A 18 -4.83 5.83 -7.96
N VAL A 19 -5.83 5.05 -8.37
CA VAL A 19 -5.72 3.60 -8.57
C VAL A 19 -4.80 3.27 -9.73
N ASN A 20 -4.78 4.08 -10.80
CA ASN A 20 -3.92 3.81 -11.96
C ASN A 20 -2.45 4.01 -11.59
N ASN A 21 -2.16 5.05 -10.82
CA ASN A 21 -0.83 5.26 -10.26
C ASN A 21 -0.43 4.11 -9.32
N ALA A 22 -1.32 3.72 -8.40
CA ALA A 22 -1.05 2.61 -7.47
C ALA A 22 -0.76 1.29 -8.20
N GLN A 23 -1.52 0.97 -9.24
CA GLN A 23 -1.27 -0.22 -10.08
C GLN A 23 0.07 -0.12 -10.84
N SER A 24 0.43 1.07 -11.32
CA SER A 24 1.70 1.29 -12.02
C SER A 24 2.90 1.15 -11.08
N GLN A 25 2.77 1.62 -9.83
CA GLN A 25 3.77 1.41 -8.80
C GLN A 25 3.89 -0.06 -8.39
N ALA A 26 2.78 -0.78 -8.24
CA ALA A 26 2.82 -2.23 -8.01
C ALA A 26 3.58 -2.97 -9.14
N LYS A 27 3.30 -2.61 -10.40
CA LYS A 27 4.02 -3.15 -11.58
C LYS A 27 5.51 -2.88 -11.52
N SER A 28 5.88 -1.65 -11.19
CA SER A 28 7.29 -1.22 -11.10
C SER A 28 8.02 -1.87 -9.92
N ALA A 29 7.32 -2.10 -8.81
CA ALA A 29 7.85 -2.75 -7.62
C ALA A 29 8.24 -4.22 -7.88
N GLY A 30 7.43 -4.95 -8.65
CA GLY A 30 7.64 -6.37 -8.90
C GLY A 30 7.41 -7.20 -7.64
N PHE A 31 8.19 -8.27 -7.44
CA PHE A 31 8.07 -9.17 -6.28
C PHE A 31 9.35 -9.24 -5.43
N VAL A 32 10.37 -8.46 -5.77
CA VAL A 32 11.69 -8.50 -5.12
C VAL A 32 11.97 -7.15 -4.49
N ALA A 33 12.27 -7.13 -3.19
CA ALA A 33 12.61 -5.93 -2.45
C ALA A 33 13.81 -5.19 -3.05
N GLY A 34 13.75 -3.85 -3.08
CA GLY A 34 14.89 -2.98 -3.38
C GLY A 34 15.60 -2.51 -2.12
N LYS A 35 16.41 -1.46 -2.26
CA LYS A 35 17.15 -0.86 -1.12
C LYS A 35 16.25 -0.22 -0.06
N SER A 36 15.00 0.10 -0.38
CA SER A 36 14.02 0.56 0.62
C SER A 36 13.54 -0.56 1.55
N GLY A 37 13.71 -1.82 1.13
CA GLY A 37 13.08 -2.99 1.74
C GLY A 37 11.77 -3.41 1.07
N ASP A 38 11.19 -2.56 0.21
CA ASP A 38 9.90 -2.79 -0.44
C ASP A 38 10.06 -3.33 -1.89
N PRO A 39 9.09 -4.10 -2.42
CA PRO A 39 7.84 -4.54 -1.78
C PRO A 39 8.04 -5.61 -0.70
N HIS A 40 7.07 -5.72 0.20
CA HIS A 40 7.02 -6.78 1.21
C HIS A 40 5.98 -7.84 0.82
N GLY A 41 6.19 -9.08 1.27
CA GLY A 41 5.13 -10.08 1.28
C GLY A 41 4.03 -9.71 2.28
N TYR A 42 2.78 -9.85 1.89
CA TYR A 42 1.61 -9.56 2.72
C TYR A 42 0.87 -10.85 3.09
N ASN A 43 0.88 -11.20 4.38
CA ASN A 43 0.30 -12.45 4.87
C ASN A 43 -1.19 -12.36 5.25
N SER A 44 -1.87 -11.23 4.96
CA SER A 44 -3.30 -11.03 5.27
C SER A 44 -3.69 -11.22 6.74
N GLY A 45 -2.77 -10.95 7.68
CA GLY A 45 -3.04 -11.07 9.12
C GLY A 45 -4.17 -10.17 9.61
N ASP A 46 -4.46 -9.08 8.90
CA ASP A 46 -5.54 -8.14 9.23
C ASP A 46 -6.94 -8.62 8.80
N GLY A 47 -7.03 -9.77 8.12
CA GLY A 47 -8.32 -10.35 7.70
C GLY A 47 -9.05 -9.58 6.58
N ILE A 48 -8.36 -8.71 5.86
CA ILE A 48 -8.96 -7.93 4.75
C ILE A 48 -9.47 -8.87 3.65
N LYS A 49 -10.70 -8.63 3.20
CA LYS A 49 -11.28 -9.25 2.00
C LYS A 49 -11.26 -8.26 0.83
N TRP A 50 -10.53 -8.61 -0.21
CA TRP A 50 -10.33 -7.76 -1.39
C TRP A 50 -11.51 -7.82 -2.34
N GLY A 51 -12.28 -8.91 -2.33
CA GLY A 51 -13.42 -9.14 -3.20
C GLY A 51 -13.02 -9.79 -4.53
N SER A 52 -11.87 -10.45 -4.58
CA SER A 52 -11.40 -11.19 -5.75
C SER A 52 -10.81 -12.52 -5.33
N ASN A 53 -11.20 -13.59 -6.03
CA ASN A 53 -10.69 -14.93 -5.79
C ASN A 53 -9.16 -14.97 -5.87
N ASN A 54 -8.53 -14.22 -6.80
CA ASN A 54 -7.07 -14.20 -6.92
C ASN A 54 -6.36 -13.62 -5.70
N CYS A 55 -7.04 -12.83 -4.88
CA CYS A 55 -6.48 -12.19 -3.70
C CYS A 55 -6.91 -12.89 -2.40
N ASP A 56 -8.11 -13.46 -2.38
CA ASP A 56 -8.74 -13.94 -1.13
C ASP A 56 -8.62 -15.45 -0.92
N ASN A 57 -8.23 -16.23 -1.94
CA ASN A 57 -8.22 -17.70 -1.87
C ASN A 57 -6.98 -18.32 -1.19
N GLY A 58 -5.99 -17.50 -0.81
CA GLY A 58 -4.76 -17.94 -0.15
C GLY A 58 -3.77 -18.73 -1.02
N LYS A 59 -4.05 -18.93 -2.31
CA LYS A 59 -3.16 -19.67 -3.24
C LYS A 59 -2.09 -18.79 -3.86
N ASN A 60 -2.41 -17.52 -4.11
CA ASN A 60 -1.48 -16.56 -4.69
C ASN A 60 -0.81 -15.76 -3.57
N PRO A 61 0.54 -15.70 -3.51
CA PRO A 61 1.23 -14.82 -2.57
C PRO A 61 0.83 -13.37 -2.81
N LEU A 62 0.53 -12.64 -1.73
CA LEU A 62 0.25 -11.21 -1.81
C LEU A 62 1.49 -10.40 -1.47
N PHE A 63 1.54 -9.20 -2.01
CA PHE A 63 2.59 -8.23 -1.78
C PHE A 63 1.97 -6.87 -1.49
N GLU A 64 2.68 -6.06 -0.71
CA GLU A 64 2.36 -4.68 -0.46
C GLU A 64 3.49 -3.75 -0.91
N TYR A 65 3.13 -2.56 -1.40
CA TYR A 65 4.10 -1.54 -1.80
C TYR A 65 3.62 -0.13 -1.40
N PRO A 66 4.50 0.75 -0.88
CA PRO A 66 4.13 2.12 -0.51
C PRO A 66 3.64 2.94 -1.70
N VAL A 67 2.56 3.69 -1.51
CA VAL A 67 2.04 4.65 -2.50
C VAL A 67 1.63 5.93 -1.81
N PHE A 68 1.61 7.04 -2.54
CA PHE A 68 1.22 8.34 -2.00
C PHE A 68 -0.19 8.73 -2.45
N TRP A 69 -0.87 9.51 -1.61
CA TRP A 69 -2.17 10.09 -1.93
C TRP A 69 -2.03 11.27 -2.90
N VAL A 70 -3.13 11.62 -3.56
CA VAL A 70 -3.24 12.80 -4.41
C VAL A 70 -3.00 14.05 -3.56
N GLY A 71 -2.03 14.86 -3.99
CA GLY A 71 -1.62 16.08 -3.27
C GLY A 71 -0.43 15.89 -2.33
N ALA A 72 0.04 14.67 -2.09
CA ALA A 72 1.30 14.44 -1.37
C ALA A 72 2.49 15.11 -2.08
N LYS A 73 3.49 15.53 -1.30
CA LYS A 73 4.70 16.18 -1.82
C LYS A 73 5.52 15.22 -2.69
N GLN A 74 5.82 14.03 -2.18
CA GLN A 74 6.37 12.92 -2.95
C GLN A 74 5.23 12.20 -3.69
N LYS A 75 5.46 11.83 -4.96
CA LYS A 75 4.42 11.22 -5.82
C LYS A 75 4.53 9.71 -5.93
N GLU A 76 5.76 9.20 -5.87
CA GLU A 76 6.06 7.79 -6.08
C GLU A 76 7.11 7.32 -5.08
N TRP A 77 6.93 6.11 -4.57
CA TRP A 77 7.94 5.45 -3.76
C TRP A 77 9.12 5.03 -4.64
N GLN A 78 10.33 5.28 -4.15
CA GLN A 78 11.55 4.95 -4.86
C GLN A 78 12.11 3.66 -4.27
N LYS A 79 11.84 2.53 -4.94
CA LYS A 79 12.25 1.17 -4.53
C LYS A 79 13.73 1.06 -4.11
N ASP A 80 14.62 1.76 -4.82
CA ASP A 80 16.06 1.69 -4.61
C ASP A 80 16.63 2.86 -3.79
N THR A 81 15.77 3.58 -3.08
CA THR A 81 16.16 4.62 -2.12
C THR A 81 15.82 4.16 -0.71
N LYS A 82 16.74 4.34 0.25
CA LYS A 82 16.47 3.97 1.66
C LYS A 82 15.23 4.70 2.19
N THR A 83 14.39 3.99 2.94
CA THR A 83 13.15 4.52 3.56
C THR A 83 13.38 5.79 4.38
N SER A 84 14.53 5.92 5.06
CA SER A 84 14.88 7.12 5.82
C SER A 84 15.08 8.39 4.97
N GLY A 85 15.27 8.25 3.66
CA GLY A 85 15.44 9.35 2.71
C GLY A 85 14.17 9.68 1.90
N GLN A 86 13.02 9.09 2.26
CA GLN A 86 11.76 9.28 1.56
C GLN A 86 10.70 9.87 2.50
N GLU A 87 9.71 10.56 1.93
CA GLU A 87 8.54 11.03 2.68
C GLU A 87 7.75 9.82 3.21
N LYS A 88 7.10 9.96 4.37
CA LYS A 88 6.31 8.86 4.95
C LYS A 88 4.95 8.73 4.26
N THR A 89 4.50 7.49 4.10
CA THR A 89 3.12 7.18 3.69
C THR A 89 2.56 5.99 4.47
N PRO A 90 1.33 6.08 5.03
CA PRO A 90 0.67 4.96 5.69
C PRO A 90 -0.04 4.03 4.70
N ILE A 91 -0.02 4.36 3.41
CA ILE A 91 -0.83 3.72 2.37
C ILE A 91 0.01 2.68 1.64
N ARG A 92 -0.60 1.54 1.34
CA ARG A 92 0.00 0.44 0.58
C ARG A 92 -0.94 0.02 -0.53
N VAL A 93 -0.42 -0.17 -1.74
CA VAL A 93 -1.11 -0.96 -2.77
C VAL A 93 -0.86 -2.43 -2.49
N VAL A 94 -1.89 -3.25 -2.61
CA VAL A 94 -1.81 -4.71 -2.44
C VAL A 94 -2.09 -5.38 -3.77
N TYR A 95 -1.26 -6.38 -4.09
CA TYR A 95 -1.35 -7.13 -5.33
C TYR A 95 -0.92 -8.57 -5.12
N ALA A 96 -1.48 -9.48 -5.92
CA ALA A 96 -1.17 -10.90 -5.91
C ALA A 96 -0.16 -11.25 -7.01
N ASN A 97 0.72 -12.20 -6.73
CA ASN A 97 1.51 -12.90 -7.73
C ASN A 97 0.68 -14.05 -8.32
N VAL A 98 0.13 -13.84 -9.51
CA VAL A 98 -0.65 -14.84 -10.25
C VAL A 98 0.22 -15.38 -11.37
N ASN A 99 0.92 -16.50 -11.12
CA ASN A 99 1.82 -17.15 -12.07
C ASN A 99 2.89 -16.20 -12.67
N GLY A 100 3.49 -15.34 -11.84
CA GLY A 100 4.45 -14.31 -12.26
C GLY A 100 3.82 -13.01 -12.76
N GLY A 101 2.49 -12.97 -12.92
CA GLY A 101 1.73 -11.77 -13.25
C GLY A 101 1.32 -10.98 -12.01
N ILE A 102 1.28 -9.66 -12.13
CA ILE A 102 0.82 -8.75 -11.06
C ILE A 102 -0.69 -8.54 -11.22
N TYR A 103 -1.45 -9.01 -10.23
CA TYR A 103 -2.89 -8.81 -10.15
C TYR A 103 -3.22 -7.82 -9.02
N TYR A 104 -3.83 -6.68 -9.34
CA TYR A 104 -4.22 -5.67 -8.35
C TYR A 104 -5.34 -6.19 -7.45
N CYS A 105 -5.15 -6.11 -6.13
CA CYS A 105 -6.14 -6.49 -5.14
C CYS A 105 -6.86 -5.27 -4.54
N GLY A 106 -6.12 -4.21 -4.24
CA GLY A 106 -6.68 -3.03 -3.62
C GLY A 106 -5.63 -2.09 -3.06
N VAL A 107 -6.10 -1.13 -2.28
CA VAL A 107 -5.25 -0.23 -1.48
C VAL A 107 -5.70 -0.33 -0.03
N MET A 108 -4.75 -0.28 0.88
CA MET A 108 -4.98 -0.22 2.32
C MET A 108 -4.21 0.92 2.97
N THR A 109 -4.63 1.28 4.17
CA THR A 109 -3.92 2.22 5.04
C THR A 109 -3.81 1.62 6.43
N HIS A 110 -2.80 2.00 7.19
CA HIS A 110 -2.82 1.79 8.63
C HIS A 110 -4.05 2.47 9.27
N SER A 111 -4.65 1.81 10.27
CA SER A 111 -5.83 2.28 10.97
C SER A 111 -5.56 3.51 11.86
N GLU A 112 -4.31 3.69 12.25
CA GLU A 112 -3.86 4.87 12.98
C GLU A 112 -2.77 5.59 12.19
N VAL A 113 -2.98 6.90 11.97
CA VAL A 113 -2.02 7.76 11.29
C VAL A 113 -1.69 8.96 12.16
N ASP A 114 -0.40 9.12 12.45
CA ASP A 114 0.08 10.25 13.26
C ASP A 114 0.26 11.54 12.44
N LYS A 115 0.59 12.64 13.13
CA LYS A 115 0.80 13.96 12.51
C LYS A 115 1.86 14.00 11.41
N ASN A 116 2.78 13.04 11.41
CA ASN A 116 3.91 12.91 10.47
C ASN A 116 3.65 11.82 9.42
N TYR A 117 2.41 11.36 9.26
CA TYR A 117 2.02 10.29 8.34
C TYR A 117 2.64 8.92 8.67
N GLN A 118 3.10 8.71 9.90
CA GLN A 118 3.48 7.37 10.35
C GLN A 118 2.21 6.54 10.56
N GLY A 119 2.13 5.42 9.84
CA GLY A 119 1.12 4.41 10.08
C GLY A 119 1.49 3.51 11.26
N LYS A 120 0.46 3.13 12.04
CA LYS A 120 0.54 2.23 13.20
C LYS A 120 -0.65 1.27 13.20
N ALA A 121 -0.59 0.27 14.09
CA ALA A 121 -1.61 -0.76 14.25
C ALA A 121 -1.87 -1.54 12.93
N PHE A 122 -3.05 -2.15 12.82
CA PHE A 122 -3.43 -3.01 11.71
C PHE A 122 -3.76 -2.20 10.43
N PHE A 123 -3.82 -2.89 9.29
CA PHE A 123 -4.26 -2.29 8.03
C PHE A 123 -5.77 -2.41 7.83
N GLU A 124 -6.34 -1.41 7.17
CA GLU A 124 -7.73 -1.44 6.71
C GLU A 124 -7.83 -1.07 5.22
N LYS A 125 -8.80 -1.70 4.56
CA LYS A 125 -9.07 -1.52 3.13
C LYS A 125 -9.61 -0.12 2.85
N CYS A 126 -9.09 0.51 1.79
CA CYS A 126 -9.62 1.77 1.28
C CYS A 126 -10.85 1.56 0.38
N SER A 127 -11.76 2.54 0.35
CA SER A 127 -13.03 2.52 -0.38
C SER A 127 -13.06 3.54 -1.51
#